data_AF-L1Q3Z5-F1
#
_entry.id   AF-L1Q3Z5-F1
#
_cell.length_a   1.000
_cell.length_b   1.000
_cell.length_c   1.000
_cell.angle_alpha   90.00
_cell.angle_beta   90.00
_cell.angle_gamma   90.00
#
_symmetry.space_group_name_H-M   'P 1'
#
loop_
_entity.id
_entity.type
_entity.pdbx_description
1 polymer ?
#
loop_
_entity_poly.entity_id
_entity_poly.type
_entity_poly.pdbx_seq_one_letter_code
_entity_poly.pdbx_strand_id
1 'polypeptide(L)' 'MLYYERVEKEIDLDEDEAINEAVNEVEKSLLNELTREAVLVDKIIETKKEEDGNALVKVIFVIEQNIVNDILTDY' A
#
# COMPACT_ATOMS: atom_id res chain seq x y z
N MET A 1 -8.20 13.58 -5.23
CA MET A 1 -8.67 12.20 -5.44
C MET A 1 -7.46 11.38 -5.84
N LEU A 2 -7.10 10.37 -5.06
CA LEU A 2 -6.06 9.41 -5.45
C LEU A 2 -6.67 8.40 -6.42
N TYR A 3 -6.03 8.19 -7.55
CA TYR A 3 -6.41 7.19 -8.55
C TYR A 3 -5.27 6.18 -8.64
N TYR A 4 -5.55 4.93 -8.31
CA TYR A 4 -4.62 3.82 -8.51
C TYR A 4 -5.08 3.07 -9.76
N GLU A 5 -4.22 3.04 -10.79
CA GLU A 5 -4.49 2.32 -12.03
C GLU A 5 -4.25 0.82 -11.83
N ARG A 6 -5.17 -0.01 -12.33
CA ARG A 6 -5.00 -1.47 -12.30
C ARG A 6 -4.00 -1.86 -13.39
N VAL A 7 -2.81 -2.31 -12.98
CA VAL A 7 -1.78 -2.81 -13.89
C VAL A 7 -1.84 -4.33 -13.92
N GLU A 8 -1.98 -4.91 -15.12
CA GLU A 8 -1.89 -6.36 -15.34
C GLU A 8 -0.47 -6.73 -15.76
N LYS A 9 0.15 -7.66 -15.05
CA LYS A 9 1.51 -8.13 -15.30
C LYS A 9 1.56 -9.64 -15.11
N GLU A 10 2.12 -10.36 -16.08
CA GLU A 10 2.43 -11.79 -15.90
C GLU A 10 3.60 -11.94 -14.93
N ILE A 11 3.43 -12.84 -13.95
CA ILE A 11 4.38 -13.12 -12.88
C ILE A 11 4.65 -14.62 -12.85
N ASP A 12 5.93 -14.99 -12.88
CA ASP A 12 6.40 -16.38 -12.78
C ASP A 12 7.03 -16.58 -11.39
N LEU A 13 6.19 -16.49 -10.37
CA LEU A 13 6.56 -16.54 -8.95
C LEU A 13 5.59 -17.44 -8.19
N ASP A 14 6.07 -18.05 -7.11
CA ASP A 14 5.21 -18.77 -6.18
C ASP A 14 4.18 -17.82 -5.54
N GLU A 15 3.02 -18.34 -5.16
CA GLU A 15 1.88 -17.54 -4.66
C GLU A 15 2.28 -16.59 -3.53
N ASP A 16 3.03 -17.09 -2.54
CA ASP A 16 3.50 -16.28 -1.40
C ASP A 16 4.51 -15.20 -1.81
N GLU A 17 5.33 -15.48 -2.82
CA GLU A 17 6.34 -14.54 -3.32
C GLU A 17 5.68 -13.42 -4.14
N ALA A 18 4.72 -13.79 -4.99
CA ALA A 18 3.87 -12.86 -5.73
C ALA A 18 3.08 -11.92 -4.81
N ILE A 19 2.48 -12.45 -3.74
CA ILE A 19 1.75 -11.64 -2.75
C ILE A 19 2.70 -10.65 -2.06
N ASN A 20 3.88 -11.10 -1.64
CA ASN A 20 4.86 -10.24 -0.96
C ASN A 20 5.39 -9.14 -1.88
N GLU A 21 5.67 -9.45 -3.15
CA GLU A 21 6.12 -8.44 -4.12
C GLU A 21 5.04 -7.38 -4.34
N ALA A 22 3.79 -7.80 -4.58
CA ALA A 22 2.66 -6.89 -4.77
C ALA A 22 2.44 -5.98 -3.53
N VAL A 23 2.49 -6.55 -2.33
CA VAL A 23 2.38 -5.78 -1.08
C VAL A 23 3.51 -4.76 -0.97
N ASN A 24 4.74 -5.15 -1.30
CA ASN A 24 5.92 -4.28 -1.19
C ASN A 24 5.90 -3.13 -2.20
N GLU A 25 5.42 -3.35 -3.43
CA GLU A 25 5.25 -2.28 -4.41
C GLU A 25 4.21 -1.23 -3.96
N VAL A 26 3.09 -1.69 -3.41
CA VAL A 26 2.05 -0.80 -2.86
C VAL A 26 2.60 -0.06 -1.62
N GLU A 27 3.31 -0.76 -0.73
CA GLU A 27 3.93 -0.17 0.46
C GLU A 27 4.94 0.93 0.10
N LYS A 28 5.83 0.67 -0.86
CA LYS A 28 6.79 1.68 -1.33
C LYS A 28 6.11 2.90 -1.95
N SER A 29 5.08 2.67 -2.75
CA SER A 29 4.32 3.76 -3.37
C SER A 29 3.66 4.63 -2.30
N LEU A 30 3.06 4.00 -1.29
CA LEU A 30 2.48 4.69 -0.15
C LEU A 30 3.53 5.48 0.64
N LEU A 31 4.65 4.85 1.02
CA LEU A 31 5.72 5.51 1.80
C LEU A 31 6.32 6.72 1.08
N ASN A 32 6.43 6.68 -0.25
CA ASN A 32 6.92 7.81 -1.05
C ASN A 32 5.97 9.04 -1.01
N GLU A 33 4.69 8.82 -0.75
CA GLU A 33 3.68 9.89 -0.70
C GLU A 33 3.44 10.45 0.71
N LEU A 34 3.99 9.80 1.73
CA LEU A 34 3.84 10.23 3.11
C LEU A 34 4.84 11.32 3.51
N THR A 35 4.46 12.18 4.47
CA THR A 35 5.41 13.13 5.05
C THR A 35 6.45 12.41 5.90
N ARG A 36 7.59 13.06 6.16
CA ARG A 36 8.68 12.51 7.01
C ARG A 36 8.24 12.11 8.42
N GLU A 37 7.10 12.59 8.88
CA GLU A 37 6.57 12.34 10.23
C GLU A 37 5.52 11.22 10.26
N ALA A 38 5.18 10.64 9.11
CA ALA A 38 4.30 9.50 9.05
C ALA A 38 5.04 8.22 9.44
N VAL A 39 4.43 7.43 10.32
CA VAL A 39 4.94 6.14 10.78
C VAL A 39 3.93 5.07 10.41
N LEU A 40 4.37 4.03 9.69
CA LEU A 40 3.57 2.83 9.47
C LEU A 40 3.47 2.05 10.79
N VAL A 41 2.27 1.94 11.34
CA VAL A 41 2.01 1.31 12.65
C VAL A 41 1.54 -0.13 12.49
N ASP A 42 0.77 -0.41 11.46
CA ASP A 42 0.28 -1.77 11.19
C ASP A 42 0.10 -2.04 9.71
N LYS A 43 0.18 -3.32 9.35
CA LYS A 43 -0.03 -3.83 7.99
C LYS A 43 -0.86 -5.11 8.05
N ILE A 44 -2.07 -5.03 7.52
CA ILE A 44 -3.01 -6.16 7.47
C ILE A 44 -3.12 -6.61 6.02
N ILE A 45 -2.83 -7.89 5.78
CA ILE A 45 -2.90 -8.52 4.46
C ILE A 45 -3.99 -9.59 4.51
N GLU A 46 -5.01 -9.43 3.67
CA GLU A 46 -6.09 -10.40 3.50
C GLU A 46 -6.00 -10.96 2.08
N THR A 47 -5.77 -12.27 1.95
CA THR A 47 -5.73 -12.95 0.65
C THR A 47 -6.99 -13.77 0.46
N LYS A 48 -7.66 -13.61 -0.67
CA LYS A 48 -8.80 -14.41 -1.09
C LYS A 48 -8.49 -15.09 -2.42
N LYS A 49 -8.45 -16.42 -2.42
CA LYS A 49 -8.32 -17.21 -3.65
C LYS A 49 -9.65 -17.17 -4.41
N GLU A 50 -9.58 -16.99 -5.73
CA GLU A 50 -10.72 -17.06 -6.63
C GLU A 50 -10.68 -18.38 -7.43
N GLU A 51 -11.82 -18.78 -8.00
CA GLU A 51 -11.95 -20.10 -8.66
C GLU A 51 -11.09 -20.25 -9.93
N ASP A 52 -10.66 -19.13 -10.54
CA ASP A 52 -9.93 -19.10 -11.81
C ASP A 52 -8.40 -19.14 -11.65
N GLY A 53 -7.89 -19.49 -10.47
CA GLY A 53 -6.44 -19.47 -10.16
C GLY A 53 -5.90 -18.05 -9.89
N ASN A 54 -6.77 -17.05 -9.88
CA ASN A 54 -6.45 -15.69 -9.45
C ASN A 54 -6.51 -15.59 -7.92
N ALA A 55 -5.70 -14.72 -7.34
CA ALA A 55 -5.77 -14.36 -5.94
C ALA A 55 -6.03 -12.86 -5.80
N LEU A 56 -7.05 -12.50 -5.04
CA LEU A 56 -7.34 -11.12 -4.67
C LEU A 56 -6.64 -10.84 -3.34
N VAL A 57 -5.65 -9.96 -3.39
CA VAL A 57 -4.88 -9.53 -2.21
C VAL A 57 -5.38 -8.14 -1.81
N LYS A 58 -5.88 -8.02 -0.58
CA LYS A 58 -6.27 -6.76 0.03
C LYS A 58 -5.24 -6.39 1.09
N VAL A 59 -4.66 -5.21 0.93
CA VAL A 59 -3.63 -4.68 1.84
C VAL A 59 -4.18 -3.43 2.51
N ILE A 60 -4.14 -3.40 3.84
CA ILE A 60 -4.54 -2.25 4.65
C ILE A 60 -3.31 -1.79 5.42
N PHE A 61 -2.91 -0.54 5.18
CA PHE A 61 -1.84 0.11 5.91
C PHE A 61 -2.44 1.06 6.95
N VAL A 62 -2.02 0.90 8.21
CA VAL A 62 -2.39 1.82 9.30
C VAL A 62 -1.20 2.73 9.55
N ILE A 63 -1.41 4.03 9.36
CA ILE A 63 -0.36 5.04 9.46
C ILE A 63 -0.76 6.05 10.52
N GLU A 64 0.17 6.35 11.44
CA GLU A 64 0.08 7.50 12.33
C GLU A 64 0.88 8.64 11.74
N GLN A 65 0.27 9.82 11.65
CA GLN A 65 0.92 11.01 11.12
C GLN A 65 0.57 12.20 11.99
N ASN A 66 1.59 13.01 12.29
CA ASN A 66 1.35 14.32 12.86
C ASN A 66 0.75 15.25 11.79
N ILE A 67 -0.50 15.66 11.99
CA ILE A 67 -1.23 16.55 11.07
C ILE A 67 -1.06 18.05 11.43
N VAL A 68 -0.25 18.38 12.44
CA VAL A 68 0.01 19.77 12.82
C VAL A 68 0.87 20.42 11.75
N ASN A 69 0.20 21.22 10.93
CA ASN A 69 0.83 22.04 9.90
C ASN A 69 1.30 23.33 10.56
N ASP A 70 2.61 23.48 10.80
CA ASP A 70 3.21 24.71 11.35
C ASP A 70 3.32 25.81 10.26
N ILE A 71 2.25 25.97 9.47
CA ILE A 71 2.12 27.11 8.57
C ILE A 71 1.68 28.28 9.46
N LEU A 72 2.66 29.03 9.96
CA LEU A 72 2.47 30.41 10.36
C LEU A 72 1.86 31.14 9.16
N THR A 73 0.54 31.31 9.18
CA THR A 73 -0.12 32.29 8.34
C THR A 73 0.21 33.65 8.94
N ASP A 74 1.35 34.20 8.53
CA ASP A 74 1.61 35.62 8.68
C ASP A 74 0.51 36.36 7.90
N TYR A 75 -0.41 36.97 8.65
CA TYR A 75 -1.43 37.91 8.16
C TYR A 75 -0.89 39.34 8.18
#